data_AF-A0A915CPI8-F1
#
_entry.id   AF-A0A915CPI8-F1
#
_cell.length_a   1.000
_cell.length_b   1.000
_cell.length_c   1.000
_cell.angle_alpha   90.00
_cell.angle_beta   90.00
_cell.angle_gamma   90.00
#
_symmetry.space_group_name_H-M   'P 1'
#
loop_
_entity.id
_entity.type
_entity.pdbx_description
1 polymer ?
#
loop_
_entity_poly.entity_id
_entity_poly.type
_entity_poly.pdbx_seq_one_letter_code
_entity_poly.pdbx_strand_id
1 'polypeptide(L)'
;MSATIASTEQSRVEYKSGDVVLQGMLCVPQNKLAADPNFKLPAVIVFHAFEGITEFEEEQTNNLAKLGEWFDVLKTFKDDRIGLLRPRLLAALEQVKSLKYVDAGKIGAIGFCFGGLCALDLARINSGIVAAASVLVCHGDADTHVPMAQCQELMTELRARKADWQFVFYGNAKHGFTMPKLANCTREGVGYNKLAAERSWAAMLQHLNAALKLY
;
A
#
# COMPACT_ATOMS: atom_id res chain seq x y z
N MET A 1 -3.42 -26.53 -0.80
CA MET A 1 -4.77 -26.39 -1.39
C MET A 1 -4.73 -25.17 -2.29
N SER A 2 -4.99 -25.33 -3.59
CA SER A 2 -5.10 -24.20 -4.52
C SER A 2 -6.39 -23.45 -4.21
N ALA A 3 -6.30 -22.23 -3.68
CA ALA A 3 -7.47 -21.38 -3.55
C ALA A 3 -7.98 -21.06 -4.97
N THR A 4 -9.19 -21.52 -5.30
CA THR A 4 -9.88 -21.08 -6.52
C THR A 4 -10.00 -19.57 -6.44
N ILE A 5 -9.36 -18.84 -7.36
CA ILE A 5 -9.47 -17.38 -7.42
C ILE A 5 -10.93 -17.08 -7.71
N ALA A 6 -11.65 -16.52 -6.73
CA ALA A 6 -13.02 -16.07 -6.95
C ALA A 6 -13.02 -15.02 -8.07
N SER A 7 -14.00 -15.06 -8.97
CA SER A 7 -14.17 -14.00 -9.96
C SER A 7 -14.36 -12.66 -9.24
N THR A 8 -13.69 -11.64 -9.75
CA THR A 8 -13.75 -10.28 -9.19
C THR A 8 -14.45 -9.35 -10.15
N GLU A 9 -15.28 -8.46 -9.62
CA GLU A 9 -15.78 -7.30 -10.35
C GLU A 9 -14.86 -6.11 -10.07
N GLN A 10 -14.52 -5.37 -11.11
CA GLN A 10 -13.68 -4.16 -11.01
C GLN A 10 -14.49 -2.95 -11.45
N SER A 11 -14.42 -1.88 -10.67
CA SER A 11 -15.06 -0.60 -11.00
C SER A 11 -14.19 0.58 -10.56
N ARG A 12 -14.27 1.67 -11.32
CA ARG A 12 -13.67 2.94 -10.90
C ARG A 12 -14.56 3.59 -9.85
N VAL A 13 -13.93 4.13 -8.81
CA VAL A 13 -14.60 4.88 -7.75
C VAL A 13 -13.96 6.26 -7.66
N GLU A 14 -14.80 7.28 -7.68
CA GLU A 14 -14.39 8.65 -7.40
C GLU A 14 -14.72 9.00 -5.95
N TYR A 15 -13.81 9.74 -5.31
CA TYR A 15 -13.97 10.24 -3.96
C TYR A 15 -13.27 11.58 -3.84
N LYS A 16 -13.55 12.35 -2.78
CA LYS A 16 -13.05 13.73 -2.65
C LYS A 16 -12.16 13.91 -1.44
N SER A 17 -11.10 14.70 -1.62
CA SER A 17 -10.29 15.27 -0.54
C SER A 17 -10.41 16.79 -0.63
N GLY A 18 -11.37 17.37 0.10
CA GLY A 18 -11.77 18.76 -0.13
C GLY A 18 -12.37 18.93 -1.52
N ASP A 19 -11.86 19.88 -2.30
CA ASP A 19 -12.31 20.13 -3.67
C ASP A 19 -11.62 19.24 -4.72
N VAL A 20 -10.60 18.46 -4.31
CA VAL A 20 -9.86 17.58 -5.21
C VAL A 20 -10.63 16.27 -5.38
N VAL A 21 -10.98 15.94 -6.63
CA VAL A 21 -11.48 14.61 -7.02
C VAL A 21 -10.30 13.66 -7.14
N LEU A 22 -10.40 12.55 -6.42
CA LEU A 22 -9.47 11.43 -6.44
C LEU A 22 -10.16 10.23 -7.07
N GLN A 23 -9.37 9.37 -7.69
CA GLN A 23 -9.84 8.15 -8.34
C GLN A 23 -9.15 6.93 -7.72
N GLY A 24 -9.90 5.84 -7.62
CA GLY A 24 -9.39 4.54 -7.20
C GLY A 24 -10.03 3.43 -8.03
N MET A 25 -9.38 2.26 -8.02
CA MET A 25 -9.95 1.03 -8.55
C MET A 25 -10.47 0.19 -7.40
N LEU A 26 -11.73 -0.20 -7.47
CA LEU A 26 -12.39 -1.06 -6.50
C LEU A 26 -12.50 -2.47 -7.10
N CYS A 27 -12.00 -3.47 -6.37
CA CYS A 27 -12.07 -4.88 -6.76
C CYS A 27 -12.86 -5.65 -5.71
N VAL A 28 -13.99 -6.27 -6.10
CA VAL A 28 -14.90 -6.97 -5.18
C VAL A 28 -15.06 -8.44 -5.60
N PRO A 29 -14.94 -9.42 -4.68
CA PRO A 29 -15.19 -10.82 -5.00
C PRO A 29 -16.69 -11.10 -5.21
N GLN A 30 -17.07 -11.63 -6.37
CA GLN A 30 -18.48 -11.80 -6.76
C GLN A 30 -19.23 -12.84 -5.91
N ASN A 31 -18.56 -13.94 -5.55
CA ASN A 31 -19.23 -15.13 -4.99
C ASN A 31 -19.66 -14.99 -3.52
N LYS A 32 -19.20 -13.96 -2.80
CA LYS A 32 -19.39 -13.84 -1.34
C LYS A 32 -20.56 -12.91 -0.97
N LEU A 33 -20.79 -11.86 -1.74
CA LEU A 33 -21.88 -10.89 -1.47
C LEU A 33 -23.26 -11.41 -1.89
N ALA A 34 -23.30 -12.32 -2.87
CA ALA A 34 -24.56 -12.90 -3.35
C ALA A 34 -25.18 -13.90 -2.36
N ALA A 35 -24.39 -14.46 -1.43
CA ALA A 35 -24.82 -15.53 -0.54
C ALA A 35 -25.52 -15.04 0.74
N ASP A 36 -25.13 -13.86 1.25
CA ASP A 36 -25.75 -13.23 2.42
C ASP A 36 -25.67 -11.68 2.30
N PRO A 37 -26.80 -10.97 2.18
CA PRO A 37 -26.83 -9.52 2.03
C PRO A 37 -26.36 -8.75 3.27
N ASN A 38 -26.28 -9.39 4.44
CA ASN A 38 -25.73 -8.81 5.66
C ASN A 38 -24.25 -9.10 5.87
N PHE A 39 -23.66 -9.97 5.03
CA PHE A 39 -22.26 -10.32 5.13
C PHE A 39 -21.38 -9.10 4.82
N LYS A 40 -20.45 -8.82 5.73
CA LYS A 40 -19.47 -7.74 5.59
C LYS A 40 -18.09 -8.34 5.31
N LEU A 41 -17.42 -7.78 4.32
CA LEU A 41 -16.08 -8.18 3.90
C LEU A 41 -15.02 -7.35 4.64
N PRO A 42 -13.88 -7.95 5.03
CA PRO A 42 -12.68 -7.18 5.29
C PRO A 42 -12.25 -6.44 4.02
N ALA A 43 -11.65 -5.26 4.16
CA ALA A 43 -11.14 -4.47 3.05
C ALA A 43 -9.65 -4.23 3.17
N VAL A 44 -8.96 -4.15 2.03
CA VAL A 44 -7.54 -3.78 1.97
C VAL A 44 -7.38 -2.62 1.00
N ILE A 45 -6.88 -1.49 1.51
CA ILE A 45 -6.51 -0.34 0.70
C ILE A 45 -5.13 -0.60 0.11
N VAL A 46 -5.00 -0.48 -1.21
CA VAL A 46 -3.71 -0.66 -1.90
C VAL A 46 -3.22 0.70 -2.37
N PHE A 47 -2.17 1.22 -1.73
CA PHE A 47 -1.49 2.41 -2.21
C PHE A 47 -0.44 2.02 -3.25
N HIS A 48 -0.65 2.49 -4.47
CA HIS A 48 0.24 2.23 -5.58
C HIS A 48 1.66 2.79 -5.34
N ALA A 49 2.64 2.22 -6.04
CA ALA A 49 3.92 2.89 -6.25
C ALA A 49 3.68 4.16 -7.07
N PHE A 50 4.64 5.09 -7.11
CA PHE A 50 4.43 6.42 -7.68
C PHE A 50 3.94 6.44 -9.16
N GLU A 51 4.10 5.36 -9.91
CA GLU A 51 3.70 5.23 -11.33
C GLU A 51 2.18 5.15 -11.56
N GLY A 52 1.35 5.24 -10.52
CA GLY A 52 -0.11 5.30 -10.65
C GLY A 52 -0.79 3.92 -10.63
N ILE A 53 -2.09 3.91 -10.96
CA ILE A 53 -2.97 2.73 -10.81
C ILE A 53 -3.14 1.99 -12.14
N THR A 54 -2.90 2.64 -13.27
CA THR A 54 -3.15 2.14 -14.63
C THR A 54 -2.01 2.49 -15.59
N GLU A 55 -1.98 1.83 -16.76
CA GLU A 55 -1.08 2.16 -17.88
C GLU A 55 -1.17 3.63 -18.29
N PHE A 56 -2.34 4.26 -18.15
CA PHE A 56 -2.53 5.68 -18.47
C PHE A 56 -1.82 6.59 -17.46
N GLU A 57 -1.98 6.35 -16.15
CA GLU A 57 -1.22 7.12 -15.16
C GLU A 57 0.27 6.80 -15.25
N GLU A 58 0.64 5.58 -15.65
CA GLU A 58 2.02 5.19 -15.93
C GLU A 58 2.58 5.95 -17.13
N GLU A 59 1.82 6.11 -18.21
CA GLU A 59 2.21 6.90 -19.38
C GLU A 59 2.37 8.39 -19.02
N GLN A 60 1.43 8.97 -18.26
CA GLN A 60 1.53 10.35 -17.79
C GLN A 60 2.69 10.55 -16.81
N THR A 61 2.89 9.61 -15.89
CA THR A 61 4.02 9.64 -14.95
C THR A 61 5.34 9.50 -15.69
N ASN A 62 5.42 8.65 -16.71
CA ASN A 62 6.61 8.50 -17.56
C ASN A 62 6.87 9.75 -18.40
N ASN A 63 5.83 10.44 -18.86
CA ASN A 63 5.97 11.70 -19.59
C ASN A 63 6.46 12.83 -18.66
N LEU A 64 5.93 12.92 -17.44
CA LEU A 64 6.44 13.84 -16.41
C LEU A 64 7.84 13.45 -15.93
N ALA A 65 8.17 12.15 -15.91
CA ALA A 65 9.49 11.66 -15.54
C ALA A 65 10.58 12.10 -16.52
N LYS A 66 10.26 12.12 -17.82
CA LYS A 66 11.13 12.66 -18.88
C LYS A 66 11.35 14.18 -18.77
N LEU A 67 10.47 14.90 -18.05
CA LEU A 67 10.54 16.35 -17.85
C LEU A 67 11.17 16.76 -16.50
N GLY A 68 11.53 15.80 -15.63
CA GLY A 68 12.16 16.07 -14.33
C GLY A 68 11.20 16.51 -13.21
N GLU A 69 9.95 16.81 -13.52
CA GLU A 69 8.95 17.40 -12.60
C GLU A 69 8.41 16.43 -11.53
N TRP A 70 8.70 15.14 -11.66
CA TRP A 70 8.13 14.11 -10.78
C TRP A 70 8.76 14.07 -9.38
N PHE A 71 10.05 14.42 -9.27
CA PHE A 71 10.69 14.58 -7.97
C PHE A 71 9.97 15.67 -7.16
N ASP A 72 9.48 16.73 -7.83
CA ASP A 72 8.80 17.84 -7.18
C ASP A 72 7.41 17.46 -6.67
N VAL A 73 6.66 16.61 -7.38
CA VAL A 73 5.37 16.10 -6.91
C VAL A 73 5.55 15.20 -5.68
N LEU A 74 6.49 14.24 -5.72
CA LEU A 74 6.82 13.40 -4.56
C LEU A 74 7.30 14.24 -3.38
N LYS A 75 8.17 15.21 -3.66
CA LYS A 75 8.68 16.15 -2.67
C LYS A 75 7.53 16.95 -2.05
N THR A 76 6.56 17.40 -2.84
CA THR A 76 5.39 18.13 -2.34
C THR A 76 4.60 17.31 -1.32
N PHE A 77 4.28 16.04 -1.62
CA PHE A 77 3.59 15.18 -0.63
C PHE A 77 4.45 14.82 0.57
N LYS A 78 5.77 14.67 0.37
CA LYS A 78 6.72 14.38 1.45
C LYS A 78 6.96 15.58 2.36
N ASP A 79 6.93 16.77 1.82
CA ASP A 79 7.13 18.03 2.52
C ASP A 79 5.85 18.45 3.26
N ASP A 80 4.67 18.28 2.63
CA ASP A 80 3.38 18.57 3.27
C ASP A 80 2.57 17.29 3.57
N ARG A 81 3.05 16.56 4.57
CA ARG A 81 2.42 15.31 5.02
C ARG A 81 1.10 15.54 5.75
N ILE A 82 0.96 16.72 6.36
CA ILE A 82 -0.14 17.04 7.28
C ILE A 82 -1.29 17.75 6.57
N GLY A 83 -0.98 18.78 5.77
CA GLY A 83 -1.94 19.59 5.04
C GLY A 83 -2.38 18.97 3.71
N LEU A 84 -1.50 18.19 3.07
CA LEU A 84 -1.79 17.62 1.75
C LEU A 84 -1.97 16.10 1.75
N LEU A 85 -0.99 15.32 2.24
CA LEU A 85 -1.05 13.86 2.13
C LEU A 85 -2.12 13.27 3.05
N ARG A 86 -2.11 13.63 4.34
CA ARG A 86 -3.04 13.09 5.35
C ARG A 86 -4.52 13.21 4.95
N PRO A 87 -5.05 14.36 4.48
CA PRO A 87 -6.44 14.46 4.05
C PRO A 87 -6.80 13.48 2.92
N ARG A 88 -5.88 13.24 1.98
CA ARG A 88 -6.11 12.28 0.88
C ARG A 88 -6.13 10.83 1.37
N LEU A 89 -5.26 10.48 2.31
CA LEU A 89 -5.25 9.16 2.93
C LEU A 89 -6.54 8.90 3.71
N LEU A 90 -7.00 9.91 4.47
CA LEU A 90 -8.27 9.84 5.19
C LEU A 90 -9.47 9.76 4.24
N ALA A 91 -9.47 10.52 3.14
CA ALA A 91 -10.52 10.45 2.14
C ALA A 91 -10.65 9.03 1.53
N ALA A 92 -9.53 8.37 1.24
CA ALA A 92 -9.53 6.99 0.75
C ALA A 92 -10.09 6.01 1.82
N LEU A 93 -9.70 6.18 3.08
CA LEU A 93 -10.22 5.36 4.18
C LEU A 93 -11.73 5.55 4.38
N GLU A 94 -12.20 6.80 4.41
CA GLU A 94 -13.62 7.10 4.58
C GLU A 94 -14.45 6.61 3.39
N GLN A 95 -13.91 6.69 2.16
CA GLN A 95 -14.56 6.09 1.01
C GLN A 95 -14.74 4.59 1.19
N VAL A 96 -13.71 3.87 1.65
CA VAL A 96 -13.79 2.42 1.89
C VAL A 96 -14.76 2.09 3.02
N LYS A 97 -14.76 2.85 4.12
CA LYS A 97 -15.73 2.69 5.22
C LYS A 97 -17.19 2.93 4.77
N SER A 98 -17.40 3.79 3.76
CA SER A 98 -18.73 4.09 3.24
C SER A 98 -19.36 2.93 2.43
N LEU A 99 -18.55 1.97 1.99
CA LEU A 99 -19.02 0.83 1.22
C LEU A 99 -19.88 -0.08 2.10
N LYS A 100 -21.17 -0.21 1.76
CA LYS A 100 -22.17 -0.95 2.55
C LYS A 100 -21.82 -2.40 2.84
N TYR A 101 -20.90 -3.01 2.10
CA TYR A 101 -20.50 -4.40 2.26
C TYR A 101 -19.13 -4.55 2.93
N VAL A 102 -18.51 -3.46 3.39
CA VAL A 102 -17.24 -3.47 4.11
C VAL A 102 -17.51 -3.52 5.62
N ASP A 103 -16.74 -4.33 6.32
CA ASP A 103 -16.62 -4.30 7.78
C ASP A 103 -15.64 -3.20 8.16
N ALA A 104 -16.15 -2.08 8.67
CA ALA A 104 -15.33 -0.93 9.06
C ALA A 104 -14.34 -1.25 10.20
N GLY A 105 -14.56 -2.35 10.94
CA GLY A 105 -13.61 -2.85 11.95
C GLY A 105 -12.48 -3.71 11.38
N LYS A 106 -12.52 -4.06 10.08
CA LYS A 106 -11.55 -4.93 9.41
C LYS A 106 -11.02 -4.30 8.13
N ILE A 107 -10.34 -3.17 8.28
CA ILE A 107 -9.67 -2.48 7.17
C ILE A 107 -8.15 -2.55 7.37
N GLY A 108 -7.47 -3.12 6.39
CA GLY A 108 -6.01 -3.07 6.26
C GLY A 108 -5.57 -2.09 5.17
N ALA A 109 -4.28 -1.77 5.17
CA ALA A 109 -3.64 -1.03 4.08
C ALA A 109 -2.30 -1.67 3.73
N ILE A 110 -1.98 -1.72 2.45
CA ILE A 110 -0.67 -2.11 1.93
C ILE A 110 -0.19 -1.03 0.97
N GLY A 111 1.11 -1.01 0.69
CA GLY A 111 1.62 -0.20 -0.39
C GLY A 111 3.08 -0.44 -0.71
N PHE A 112 3.50 0.09 -1.86
CA PHE A 112 4.82 -0.15 -2.46
C PHE A 112 5.55 1.18 -2.64
N CYS A 113 6.83 1.27 -2.29
CA CYS A 113 7.61 2.51 -2.38
C CYS A 113 6.89 3.67 -1.63
N PHE A 114 6.46 4.72 -2.34
CA PHE A 114 5.66 5.82 -1.79
C PHE A 114 4.35 5.33 -1.18
N GLY A 115 3.71 4.32 -1.78
CA GLY A 115 2.53 3.69 -1.20
C GLY A 115 2.79 3.05 0.17
N GLY A 116 4.01 2.56 0.42
CA GLY A 116 4.41 2.06 1.73
C GLY A 116 4.45 3.17 2.79
N LEU A 117 4.93 4.35 2.41
CA LEU A 117 4.84 5.56 3.24
C LEU A 117 3.39 5.93 3.53
N CYS A 118 2.51 5.90 2.51
CA CYS A 118 1.08 6.16 2.65
C CYS A 118 0.41 5.19 3.63
N ALA A 119 0.69 3.88 3.52
CA ALA A 119 0.15 2.87 4.42
C ALA A 119 0.60 3.10 5.88
N LEU A 120 1.89 3.39 6.08
CA LEU A 120 2.45 3.69 7.40
C LEU A 120 1.86 4.97 8.00
N ASP A 121 1.66 5.99 7.18
CA ASP A 121 1.05 7.24 7.64
C ASP A 121 -0.40 7.10 8.00
N LEU A 122 -1.15 6.33 7.21
CA LEU A 122 -2.52 6.02 7.54
C LEU A 122 -2.59 5.29 8.90
N ALA A 123 -1.67 4.35 9.16
CA ALA A 123 -1.55 3.69 10.46
C ALA A 123 -1.18 4.66 11.60
N ARG A 124 -0.33 5.66 11.35
CA ARG A 124 0.07 6.67 12.36
C ARG A 124 -1.05 7.63 12.76
N ILE A 125 -2.06 7.83 11.91
CA ILE A 125 -3.16 8.79 12.16
C ILE A 125 -4.15 8.27 13.23
N ASN A 126 -4.10 6.98 13.60
CA ASN A 126 -5.03 6.36 14.56
C ASN A 126 -6.52 6.60 14.18
N SER A 127 -6.82 6.56 12.88
CA SER A 127 -8.13 6.87 12.28
C SER A 127 -9.18 5.74 12.41
N GLY A 128 -9.07 4.94 13.47
CA GLY A 128 -9.81 3.68 13.62
C GLY A 128 -9.17 2.50 12.88
N ILE A 129 -8.13 2.73 12.07
CA ILE A 129 -7.10 1.71 11.84
C ILE A 129 -6.34 1.65 13.15
N VAL A 130 -6.63 0.60 13.92
CA VAL A 130 -6.23 0.49 15.32
C VAL A 130 -4.74 0.82 15.42
N ALA A 131 -4.30 1.62 16.39
CA ALA A 131 -2.87 1.67 16.75
C ALA A 131 -2.33 0.29 17.19
N ALA A 132 -3.23 -0.70 17.35
CA ALA A 132 -2.98 -2.14 17.31
C ALA A 132 -2.93 -2.72 15.88
N ALA A 133 -2.58 -1.91 14.89
CA ALA A 133 -2.37 -2.34 13.52
C ALA A 133 -1.07 -3.14 13.53
N SER A 134 -1.20 -4.42 13.23
CA SER A 134 -0.06 -5.26 12.95
C SER A 134 0.66 -4.69 11.72
N VAL A 135 1.93 -4.30 11.86
CA VAL A 135 2.72 -3.70 10.77
C VAL A 135 3.69 -4.72 10.20
N LEU A 136 3.62 -5.02 8.91
CA LEU A 136 4.65 -5.76 8.20
C LEU A 136 5.45 -4.82 7.30
N VAL A 137 6.76 -4.78 7.49
CA VAL A 137 7.68 -4.10 6.57
C VAL A 137 8.50 -5.15 5.84
N CYS A 138 8.38 -5.16 4.51
CA CYS A 138 9.19 -5.98 3.61
C CYS A 138 10.23 -5.08 2.93
N HIS A 139 11.50 -5.20 3.32
CA HIS A 139 12.57 -4.30 2.89
C HIS A 139 13.68 -5.05 2.17
N GLY A 140 14.24 -4.45 1.12
CA GLY A 140 15.41 -5.01 0.45
C GLY A 140 16.68 -4.59 1.15
N ASP A 141 17.57 -5.53 1.50
CA ASP A 141 18.79 -5.19 2.24
C ASP A 141 19.77 -4.31 1.42
N ALA A 142 19.68 -4.38 0.09
CA ALA A 142 20.49 -3.57 -0.83
C ALA A 142 19.75 -2.29 -1.31
N ASP A 143 18.72 -1.84 -0.61
CA ASP A 143 18.03 -0.57 -0.88
C ASP A 143 18.89 0.62 -0.41
N THR A 144 19.36 1.43 -1.36
CA THR A 144 20.15 2.63 -1.07
C THR A 144 19.30 3.90 -0.98
N HIS A 145 18.01 3.84 -1.32
CA HIS A 145 17.07 4.96 -1.25
C HIS A 145 16.41 5.10 0.12
N VAL A 146 16.32 4.00 0.87
CA VAL A 146 15.86 3.98 2.27
C VAL A 146 16.95 3.36 3.14
N PRO A 147 17.87 4.17 3.70
CA PRO A 147 18.99 3.66 4.48
C PRO A 147 18.54 2.94 5.75
N MET A 148 19.34 1.96 6.20
CA MET A 148 19.10 1.18 7.42
C MET A 148 18.87 2.03 8.68
N ALA A 149 19.45 3.22 8.77
CA ALA A 149 19.21 4.15 9.86
C ALA A 149 17.71 4.53 9.98
N GLN A 150 17.03 4.78 8.85
CA GLN A 150 15.59 5.08 8.84
C GLN A 150 14.76 3.85 9.22
N CYS A 151 15.20 2.65 8.82
CA CYS A 151 14.57 1.40 9.28
C CYS A 151 14.69 1.27 10.81
N GLN A 152 15.85 1.59 11.37
CA GLN A 152 16.08 1.55 12.82
C GLN A 152 15.25 2.58 13.59
N GLU A 153 15.09 3.79 13.04
CA GLU A 153 14.20 4.81 13.58
C GLU A 153 12.75 4.33 13.62
N LEU A 154 12.25 3.74 12.52
CA LEU A 154 10.90 3.18 12.47
C LEU A 154 10.72 2.02 13.46
N MET A 155 11.67 1.09 13.54
CA MET A 155 11.62 0.01 14.52
C MET A 155 11.60 0.56 15.96
N THR A 156 12.33 1.64 16.23
CA THR A 156 12.33 2.32 17.53
C THR A 156 10.97 2.95 17.83
N GLU A 157 10.37 3.64 16.85
CA GLU A 157 9.02 4.20 16.95
C GLU A 157 7.99 3.09 17.26
N LEU A 158 8.00 1.98 16.50
CA LEU A 158 7.05 0.88 16.66
C LEU A 158 7.17 0.22 18.04
N ARG A 159 8.41 0.05 18.55
CA ARG A 159 8.66 -0.42 19.92
C ARG A 159 8.11 0.54 20.97
N ALA A 160 8.38 1.85 20.83
CA ALA A 160 7.91 2.85 21.78
C ALA A 160 6.38 2.89 21.85
N ARG A 161 5.70 2.65 20.72
CA ARG A 161 4.24 2.54 20.62
C ARG A 161 3.68 1.19 21.10
N LYS A 162 4.54 0.21 21.41
CA LYS A 162 4.15 -1.18 21.71
C LYS A 162 3.27 -1.79 20.60
N ALA A 163 3.54 -1.43 19.35
CA ALA A 163 2.81 -1.97 18.21
C ALA A 163 3.13 -3.47 18.02
N ASP A 164 2.21 -4.20 17.40
CA ASP A 164 2.53 -5.50 16.79
C ASP A 164 3.22 -5.24 15.45
N TRP A 165 4.45 -5.74 15.26
CA TRP A 165 5.18 -5.47 14.03
C TRP A 165 6.18 -6.57 13.66
N GLN A 166 6.44 -6.66 12.35
CA GLN A 166 7.43 -7.51 11.72
C GLN A 166 8.23 -6.70 10.71
N PHE A 167 9.54 -6.92 10.68
CA PHE A 167 10.44 -6.34 9.69
C PHE A 167 11.22 -7.48 9.05
N VAL A 168 11.08 -7.65 7.74
CA VAL A 168 11.73 -8.72 6.98
C VAL A 168 12.67 -8.10 5.97
N PHE A 169 13.96 -8.42 6.10
CA PHE A 169 14.99 -8.02 5.17
C PHE A 169 15.22 -9.11 4.12
N TYR A 170 15.15 -8.74 2.85
CA TYR A 170 15.39 -9.63 1.73
C TYR A 170 16.79 -9.37 1.17
N GLY A 171 17.67 -10.35 1.36
CA GLY A 171 19.06 -10.28 0.92
C GLY A 171 19.20 -10.02 -0.59
N ASN A 172 20.10 -9.10 -0.96
CA ASN A 172 20.35 -8.67 -2.34
C ASN A 172 19.16 -8.02 -3.06
N ALA A 173 18.05 -7.78 -2.37
CA ALA A 173 16.92 -7.07 -2.96
C ALA A 173 17.15 -5.56 -2.87
N LYS A 174 16.90 -4.88 -3.98
CA LYS A 174 17.05 -3.43 -4.15
C LYS A 174 15.70 -2.72 -3.98
N HIS A 175 15.68 -1.40 -4.12
CA HIS A 175 14.43 -0.67 -4.17
C HIS A 175 13.56 -1.15 -5.35
N GLY A 176 12.24 -1.31 -5.12
CA GLY A 176 11.31 -1.79 -6.15
C GLY A 176 11.38 -3.28 -6.47
N PHE A 177 11.96 -4.11 -5.60
CA PHE A 177 12.19 -5.54 -5.85
C PHE A 177 10.95 -6.37 -6.23
N THR A 178 9.73 -5.86 -5.99
CA THR A 178 8.47 -6.53 -6.34
C THR A 178 8.01 -6.29 -7.77
N MET A 179 8.66 -5.41 -8.54
CA MET A 179 8.17 -4.94 -9.84
C MET A 179 8.93 -5.61 -11.01
N PRO A 180 8.33 -6.57 -11.74
CA PRO A 180 9.02 -7.30 -12.81
C PRO A 180 9.60 -6.41 -13.92
N LYS A 181 8.96 -5.27 -14.22
CA LYS A 181 9.45 -4.31 -15.21
C LYS A 181 10.81 -3.70 -14.88
N LEU A 182 11.23 -3.75 -13.62
CA LEU A 182 12.55 -3.29 -13.18
C LEU A 182 13.65 -4.35 -13.38
N ALA A 183 13.37 -5.48 -14.04
CA ALA A 183 14.37 -6.52 -14.33
C ALA A 183 15.57 -6.00 -15.14
N ASN A 184 15.34 -5.03 -16.02
CA ASN A 184 16.36 -4.39 -16.84
C ASN A 184 16.64 -2.93 -16.43
N CYS A 185 16.27 -2.54 -15.20
CA CYS A 185 16.48 -1.18 -14.73
C CYS A 185 17.99 -0.91 -14.57
N THR A 186 18.48 0.16 -15.18
CA THR A 186 19.88 0.59 -15.08
C THR A 186 20.12 1.60 -13.95
N ARG A 187 19.05 2.06 -13.29
CA ARG A 187 19.15 3.01 -12.16
C ARG A 187 19.80 2.30 -10.97
N GLU A 188 20.85 2.92 -10.44
CA GLU A 188 21.54 2.42 -9.26
C GLU A 188 20.57 2.26 -8.07
N GLY A 189 20.73 1.18 -7.31
CA GLY A 189 19.91 0.90 -6.12
C GLY A 189 18.47 0.46 -6.41
N VAL A 190 18.07 0.32 -7.67
CA VAL A 190 16.72 -0.12 -8.09
C VAL A 190 16.82 -1.42 -8.88
N GLY A 191 15.87 -2.34 -8.69
CA GLY A 191 15.83 -3.55 -9.52
C GLY A 191 14.90 -4.63 -9.02
N TYR A 192 14.40 -5.44 -9.96
CA TYR A 192 13.54 -6.59 -9.65
C TYR A 192 14.32 -7.73 -8.98
N ASN A 193 13.72 -8.36 -7.96
CA ASN A 193 14.23 -9.61 -7.39
C ASN A 193 13.05 -10.56 -7.20
N LYS A 194 12.91 -11.52 -8.12
CA LYS A 194 11.79 -12.48 -8.14
C LYS A 194 11.60 -13.21 -6.81
N LEU A 195 12.69 -13.69 -6.22
CA LEU A 195 12.63 -14.47 -4.99
C LEU A 195 12.18 -13.61 -3.80
N ALA A 196 12.67 -12.38 -3.70
CA ALA A 196 12.22 -11.43 -2.69
C ALA A 196 10.75 -11.04 -2.92
N ALA A 197 10.33 -10.83 -4.17
CA ALA A 197 8.95 -10.54 -4.53
C ALA A 197 7.98 -11.64 -4.07
N GLU A 198 8.27 -12.90 -4.42
CA GLU A 198 7.44 -14.06 -4.04
C GLU A 198 7.37 -14.26 -2.52
N ARG A 199 8.51 -14.15 -1.82
CA ARG A 199 8.55 -14.30 -0.35
C ARG A 199 7.82 -13.17 0.37
N SER A 200 8.03 -11.94 -0.08
CA SER A 200 7.36 -10.76 0.50
C SER A 200 5.85 -10.80 0.31
N TRP A 201 5.38 -11.31 -0.83
CA TRP A 201 3.97 -11.52 -1.09
C TRP A 201 3.36 -12.58 -0.16
N ALA A 202 4.04 -13.71 0.03
CA ALA A 202 3.60 -14.75 0.95
C ALA A 202 3.52 -14.24 2.40
N ALA A 203 4.53 -13.50 2.86
CA ALA A 203 4.54 -12.88 4.18
C ALA A 203 3.38 -11.87 4.35
N MET A 204 3.12 -11.05 3.34
CA MET A 204 2.00 -10.10 3.34
C MET A 204 0.65 -10.80 3.45
N LEU A 205 0.41 -11.85 2.66
CA LEU A 205 -0.84 -12.62 2.74
C LEU A 205 -1.03 -13.26 4.12
N GLN A 206 0.04 -13.83 4.69
CA GLN A 206 0.00 -14.40 6.03
C GLN A 206 -0.34 -13.34 7.09
N HIS A 207 0.29 -12.17 7.00
CA HIS A 207 0.09 -11.05 7.91
C HIS A 207 -1.33 -10.49 7.84
N LEU A 208 -1.84 -10.23 6.63
CA LEU A 208 -3.21 -9.77 6.41
C LEU A 208 -4.23 -10.79 6.91
N ASN A 209 -3.98 -12.09 6.68
CA ASN A 209 -4.85 -13.15 7.18
C ASN A 209 -4.91 -13.16 8.71
N ALA A 210 -3.77 -13.05 9.38
CA ALA A 210 -3.70 -13.00 10.84
C ALA A 210 -4.40 -11.75 11.42
N ALA A 211 -4.18 -10.58 10.81
CA ALA A 211 -4.70 -9.31 11.29
C ALA A 211 -6.21 -9.13 11.02
N LEU A 212 -6.67 -9.47 9.81
CA LEU A 212 -8.05 -9.23 9.38
C LEU A 212 -8.96 -10.44 9.56
N LYS A 213 -8.39 -11.61 9.90
CA LYS A 213 -9.10 -12.91 9.95
C LYS A 213 -9.80 -13.17 8.62
N LEU A 214 -9.00 -13.19 7.55
CA LEU A 214 -9.49 -13.55 6.22
C LEU A 214 -9.96 -15.01 6.26
N TYR A 215 -10.96 -15.33 5.43
CA TYR A 215 -11.69 -16.60 5.44
C TYR A 215 -11.06 -17.67 4.55
#